data_AF-A0A839GT61-F1
#
_entry.id   AF-A0A839GT61-F1
#
_cell.length_a   1.000
_cell.length_b   1.000
_cell.length_c   1.000
_cell.angle_alpha   90.00
_cell.angle_beta   90.00
_cell.angle_gamma   90.00
#
_symmetry.space_group_name_H-M   'P 1'
#
loop_
_entity.id
_entity.type
_entity.pdbx_description
1 polymer ?
#
loop_
_entity_poly.entity_id
_entity_poly.type
_entity_poly.pdbx_seq_one_letter_code
_entity_poly.pdbx_strand_id
1 'polypeptide(L)'
;MKKEHTIILDLIKAFLEENPNQRFGQALFNLSINQFKEVPDLNQSTLRDIYNDKDEEIIERINARQSWLSFQKKVTERVRKIHGLEGMTANERMAATGLLTDFEELKAKDKKYARFILESLKVDEQSIQKILK
;
A
#
# COMPACT_ATOMS: atom_id res chain seq x y z
N MET A 1 -11.38 29.01 -3.84
CA MET A 1 -10.87 27.64 -3.58
C MET A 1 -12.08 26.75 -3.30
N LYS A 2 -12.18 25.57 -3.93
CA LYS A 2 -13.31 24.66 -3.66
C LYS A 2 -13.06 23.88 -2.36
N LYS A 3 -14.10 23.21 -1.85
CA LYS A 3 -13.99 22.38 -0.64
C LYS A 3 -12.97 21.25 -0.82
N GLU A 4 -13.00 20.63 -1.99
CA GLU A 4 -12.13 19.50 -2.36
C GLU A 4 -10.66 19.93 -2.38
N HIS A 5 -10.38 21.13 -2.89
CA HIS A 5 -9.01 21.68 -2.89
C HIS A 5 -8.47 21.81 -1.46
N THR A 6 -9.29 22.30 -0.52
CA THR A 6 -8.89 22.42 0.89
C THR A 6 -8.61 21.04 1.49
N ILE A 7 -9.47 20.06 1.23
CA ILE A 7 -9.25 18.67 1.69
C ILE A 7 -7.93 18.12 1.15
N ILE A 8 -7.64 18.30 -0.13
CA ILE A 8 -6.39 17.84 -0.75
C ILE A 8 -5.18 18.52 -0.10
N LEU A 9 -5.23 19.84 0.12
CA LEU A 9 -4.14 20.57 0.77
C LEU A 9 -3.91 20.12 2.21
N ASP A 10 -4.98 19.89 2.96
CA ASP A 10 -4.91 19.39 4.35
C ASP A 10 -4.30 17.98 4.39
N LEU A 11 -4.67 17.09 3.46
CA LEU A 11 -4.09 15.75 3.35
C LEU A 11 -2.59 15.79 3.00
N ILE A 12 -2.18 16.66 2.06
CA ILE A 12 -0.77 16.85 1.69
C ILE A 12 0.01 17.38 2.90
N LYS A 13 -0.55 18.38 3.59
CA LYS A 13 0.06 18.97 4.79
C LYS A 13 0.29 17.92 5.87
N ALA A 14 -0.74 17.17 6.24
CA ALA A 14 -0.64 16.12 7.25
C ALA A 14 0.45 15.08 6.89
N PHE A 15 0.49 14.64 5.63
CA PHE A 15 1.51 13.69 5.18
C PHE A 15 2.94 14.25 5.30
N LEU A 16 3.16 15.52 4.95
CA LEU A 16 4.47 16.16 5.05
C LEU A 16 4.88 16.42 6.50
N GLU A 17 3.94 16.74 7.39
CA GLU A 17 4.18 16.88 8.83
C GLU A 17 4.63 15.54 9.45
N GLU A 18 4.05 14.42 9.02
CA GLU A 18 4.49 13.08 9.43
C GLU A 18 5.83 12.66 8.80
N ASN A 19 6.21 13.25 7.66
CA ASN A 19 7.38 12.88 6.87
C ASN A 19 8.24 14.11 6.51
N PRO A 20 8.83 14.81 7.49
CA PRO A 20 9.48 16.11 7.28
C PRO A 20 10.71 16.06 6.36
N ASN A 21 11.34 14.88 6.24
CA ASN A 21 12.50 14.68 5.36
C ASN A 21 12.10 14.43 3.89
N GLN A 22 10.82 14.28 3.60
CA GLN A 22 10.33 13.99 2.27
C GLN A 22 10.29 15.27 1.42
N ARG A 23 10.98 15.28 0.27
CA ARG A 23 10.85 16.36 -0.72
C ARG A 23 9.40 16.49 -1.19
N PHE A 24 8.88 17.72 -1.27
CA PHE A 24 7.48 18.01 -1.64
C PHE A 24 7.00 17.28 -2.91
N GLY A 25 7.77 17.36 -4.01
CA GLY A 25 7.40 16.69 -5.26
C GLY A 25 7.26 15.18 -5.11
N GLN A 26 8.10 14.53 -4.30
CA GLN A 26 8.01 13.10 -4.02
C GLN A 26 6.78 12.78 -3.18
N ALA A 27 6.35 13.67 -2.29
CA ALA A 27 5.11 13.49 -1.53
C ALA A 27 3.89 13.39 -2.46
N LEU A 28 3.84 14.19 -3.53
CA LEU A 28 2.75 14.11 -4.53
C LEU A 28 2.67 12.74 -5.19
N PHE A 29 3.82 12.12 -5.49
CA PHE A 29 3.87 10.74 -6.02
C PHE A 29 3.52 9.71 -4.94
N ASN A 30 4.04 9.88 -3.73
CA ASN A 30 3.79 8.95 -2.63
C ASN A 30 2.31 8.92 -2.23
N LEU A 31 1.61 10.05 -2.36
CA LEU A 31 0.17 10.20 -2.17
C LEU A 31 -0.65 9.83 -3.42
N SER A 32 -0.01 9.44 -4.51
CA SER A 32 -0.66 9.07 -5.78
C SER A 32 -1.49 10.19 -6.42
N ILE A 33 -1.14 11.45 -6.15
CA ILE A 33 -1.67 12.62 -6.86
C ILE A 33 -1.09 12.65 -8.26
N ASN A 34 0.23 12.54 -8.36
CA ASN A 34 0.94 12.30 -9.61
C ASN A 34 1.36 10.82 -9.67
N GLN A 35 1.35 10.24 -10.86
CA GLN A 35 1.71 8.84 -11.06
C GLN A 35 2.41 8.66 -12.40
N PHE A 36 3.29 7.66 -12.50
CA PHE A 36 3.72 7.15 -13.79
C PHE A 36 2.66 6.20 -14.34
N LYS A 37 2.54 6.10 -15.66
CA LYS A 37 1.73 5.06 -16.28
C LYS A 37 2.32 3.70 -15.94
N GLU A 38 1.46 2.75 -15.59
CA GLU A 38 1.84 1.34 -15.50
C GLU A 38 1.99 0.79 -16.93
N VAL A 39 3.12 1.09 -17.57
CA VAL A 39 3.48 0.55 -18.89
C VAL A 39 4.37 -0.70 -18.73
N PRO A 40 4.17 -1.75 -19.55
CA PRO A 40 5.03 -2.93 -19.55
C PRO A 40 6.50 -2.63 -19.90
N ASP A 41 6.75 -1.56 -20.65
CA ASP A 41 8.09 -1.17 -21.09
C ASP A 41 8.73 -0.20 -20.09
N LEU A 42 9.67 -0.73 -19.30
CA LEU A 42 10.40 -0.02 -18.24
C LEU A 42 11.21 1.19 -18.73
N ASN A 43 11.40 1.34 -20.05
CA ASN A 43 12.20 2.42 -20.64
C ASN A 43 11.41 3.72 -20.86
N GLN A 44 10.10 3.72 -20.62
CA GLN A 44 9.26 4.91 -20.83
C GLN A 44 8.57 5.33 -19.53
N SER A 45 9.24 6.17 -18.75
CA SER A 45 8.64 6.86 -17.60
C SER A 45 7.68 7.96 -18.06
N THR A 46 6.53 7.56 -18.59
CA THR A 46 5.48 8.50 -18.98
C THR A 46 4.61 8.83 -17.79
N LEU A 47 4.32 10.12 -17.59
CA LEU A 47 3.37 10.54 -16.55
C LEU A 47 1.95 10.12 -16.95
N ARG A 48 1.16 9.69 -15.96
CA ARG A 48 -0.28 9.52 -16.11
C ARG A 48 -0.89 10.87 -16.45
N ASP A 49 -1.78 10.87 -17.42
CA ASP A 49 -2.61 12.04 -17.70
C ASP A 49 -3.67 12.18 -16.61
N ILE A 50 -3.70 13.34 -15.96
CA ILE A 50 -4.62 13.69 -14.88
C ILE A 50 -5.60 14.80 -15.29
N TYR A 51 -5.61 15.21 -16.57
CA TYR A 51 -6.42 16.33 -17.06
C TYR A 51 -7.92 16.15 -16.80
N ASN A 52 -8.41 14.92 -16.85
CA ASN A 52 -9.82 14.58 -16.63
C ASN A 52 -10.09 14.02 -15.23
N ASP A 53 -9.08 13.93 -14.35
CA ASP A 53 -9.29 13.44 -12.99
C ASP A 53 -10.09 14.48 -12.19
N LYS A 54 -11.16 14.03 -11.54
CA LYS A 54 -11.93 14.90 -10.65
C LYS A 54 -11.23 15.08 -9.31
N ASP A 55 -11.48 16.20 -8.65
CA ASP A 55 -10.91 16.49 -7.33
C ASP A 55 -11.31 15.40 -6.31
N GLU A 56 -12.54 14.88 -6.40
CA GLU A 56 -13.03 13.78 -5.56
C GLU A 56 -12.24 12.47 -5.79
N GLU A 57 -11.90 12.16 -7.04
CA GLU A 57 -11.11 10.97 -7.40
C GLU A 57 -9.65 11.10 -6.94
N ILE A 58 -9.11 12.32 -6.87
CA ILE A 58 -7.81 12.58 -6.24
C ILE A 58 -7.89 12.28 -4.74
N ILE A 59 -8.93 12.75 -4.05
CA ILE A 59 -9.13 12.51 -2.61
C ILE A 59 -9.25 11.01 -2.33
N GLU A 60 -10.06 10.28 -3.10
CA GLU A 60 -10.22 8.83 -2.96
C GLU A 60 -8.88 8.09 -3.12
N ARG A 61 -8.08 8.46 -4.12
CA ARG A 61 -6.74 7.88 -4.32
C ARG A 61 -5.80 8.15 -3.16
N ILE A 62 -5.76 9.39 -2.67
CA ILE A 62 -4.92 9.75 -1.52
C ILE A 62 -5.30 8.87 -0.31
N ASN A 63 -6.60 8.75 -0.02
CA ASN A 63 -7.09 7.95 1.10
C ASN A 63 -6.78 6.46 0.92
N ALA A 64 -7.02 5.90 -0.26
CA ALA A 64 -6.69 4.51 -0.57
C ALA A 64 -5.18 4.26 -0.43
N ARG A 65 -4.35 5.22 -0.83
CA ARG A 65 -2.89 5.15 -0.73
C ARG A 65 -2.42 5.23 0.72
N GLN A 66 -2.98 6.12 1.54
CA GLN A 66 -2.65 6.19 2.96
C GLN A 66 -3.06 4.93 3.71
N SER A 67 -4.26 4.40 3.43
CA SER A 67 -4.71 3.12 3.99
C SER A 67 -3.74 1.98 3.66
N TRP A 68 -3.31 1.92 2.40
CA TRP A 68 -2.32 0.94 1.95
C TRP A 68 -0.97 1.10 2.68
N LEU A 69 -0.43 2.32 2.76
CA LEU A 69 0.83 2.59 3.44
C LEU A 69 0.79 2.23 4.93
N SER A 70 -0.30 2.58 5.62
CA SER A 70 -0.54 2.23 7.01
C SER A 70 -0.58 0.72 7.21
N PHE A 71 -1.28 0.01 6.33
CA PHE A 71 -1.33 -1.45 6.36
C PHE A 71 0.05 -2.08 6.13
N GLN A 72 0.80 -1.60 5.14
CA GLN A 72 2.16 -2.09 4.87
C GLN A 72 3.08 -1.91 6.08
N LYS A 73 3.00 -0.75 6.74
CA LYS A 73 3.75 -0.47 7.97
C LYS A 73 3.35 -1.43 9.10
N LYS A 74 2.04 -1.60 9.37
CA LYS A 74 1.51 -2.56 10.36
C LYS A 74 2.04 -3.97 10.13
N VAL A 75 1.96 -4.48 8.90
CA VAL A 75 2.43 -5.83 8.55
C VAL A 75 3.94 -5.94 8.72
N THR A 76 4.70 -4.99 8.19
CA THR A 76 6.18 -4.99 8.27
C THR A 76 6.67 -4.97 9.72
N GLU A 77 6.04 -4.16 10.58
CA GLU A 77 6.35 -4.09 12.01
C GLU A 77 6.06 -5.42 12.73
N ARG A 78 4.94 -6.08 12.43
CA ARG A 78 4.60 -7.38 13.01
C ARG A 78 5.58 -8.47 12.59
N VAL A 79 5.93 -8.51 11.30
CA VAL A 79 6.91 -9.46 10.76
C VAL A 79 8.29 -9.24 11.41
N ARG A 80 8.74 -7.98 11.51
CA ARG A 80 10.05 -7.63 12.07
C ARG A 80 10.20 -8.04 13.54
N LYS A 81 9.12 -8.07 14.32
CA LYS A 81 9.14 -8.44 15.74
C LYS A 81 9.37 -9.95 15.97
N ILE A 82 9.17 -10.79 14.95
CA ILE A 82 9.32 -12.23 15.07
C ILE A 82 10.72 -12.65 14.60
N HIS A 83 11.51 -13.18 15.52
CA HIS A 83 12.79 -13.81 15.21
C HIS A 83 12.57 -15.25 14.75
N GLY A 84 13.34 -15.70 13.75
CA GLY A 84 13.36 -17.11 13.34
C GLY A 84 12.19 -17.57 12.46
N LEU A 85 11.64 -16.69 11.61
CA LEU A 85 10.57 -17.05 10.67
C LEU A 85 10.94 -18.21 9.72
N GLU A 86 12.22 -18.36 9.38
CA GLU A 86 12.70 -19.31 8.36
C GLU A 86 12.39 -20.77 8.68
N GLY A 87 12.34 -21.15 9.97
CA GLY A 87 12.01 -22.52 10.41
C GLY A 87 10.51 -22.84 10.50
N MET A 88 9.64 -21.85 10.30
CA MET A 88 8.19 -21.98 10.42
C MET A 88 7.52 -22.22 9.08
N THR A 89 6.41 -22.96 9.09
CA THR A 89 5.46 -23.03 7.98
C THR A 89 4.70 -21.70 7.81
N ALA A 90 4.09 -21.47 6.65
CA ALA A 90 3.36 -20.23 6.36
C ALA A 90 2.25 -19.92 7.39
N ASN A 91 1.49 -20.94 7.81
CA ASN A 91 0.41 -20.78 8.79
C ASN A 91 0.97 -20.42 10.18
N GLU A 92 2.07 -21.05 10.59
CA GLU A 92 2.74 -20.72 11.85
C GLU A 92 3.30 -19.29 11.83
N ARG A 93 3.87 -18.85 10.71
CA ARG A 93 4.31 -17.45 10.54
C ARG A 93 3.14 -16.47 10.66
N MET A 94 2.00 -16.77 10.05
CA MET A 94 0.79 -15.93 10.18
C MET A 94 0.30 -15.84 11.63
N ALA A 95 0.27 -16.98 12.33
CA ALA A 95 -0.14 -17.03 13.73
C ALA A 95 0.84 -16.26 14.63
N ALA A 96 2.15 -16.51 14.48
CA ALA A 96 3.19 -15.85 15.27
C ALA A 96 3.20 -14.33 15.09
N THR A 97 2.92 -13.84 13.88
CA THR A 97 2.82 -12.40 13.58
C THR A 97 1.46 -11.79 13.95
N GLY A 98 0.49 -12.61 14.36
CA GLY A 98 -0.89 -12.17 14.62
C GLY A 98 -1.62 -11.66 13.36
N LEU A 99 -1.16 -12.05 12.17
CA LEU A 99 -1.73 -11.63 10.88
C LEU A 99 -2.81 -12.58 10.36
N LEU A 100 -3.06 -13.70 11.04
CA LEU A 100 -4.01 -14.71 10.60
C LEU A 100 -5.43 -14.13 10.39
N THR A 101 -5.98 -13.45 11.40
CA THR A 101 -7.33 -12.85 11.30
C THR A 101 -7.40 -11.79 10.21
N ASP A 102 -6.40 -10.90 10.13
CA ASP A 102 -6.32 -9.89 9.07
C ASP A 102 -6.33 -10.56 7.69
N PHE A 103 -5.55 -11.63 7.52
CA PHE A 103 -5.46 -12.38 6.27
C PHE A 103 -6.78 -13.03 5.90
N GLU A 104 -7.45 -13.71 6.84
CA GLU A 104 -8.73 -14.40 6.58
C GLU A 104 -9.82 -13.43 6.12
N GLU A 105 -9.92 -12.26 6.76
CA GLU A 105 -10.88 -11.22 6.36
C GLU A 105 -10.56 -10.65 4.98
N LEU A 106 -9.28 -10.37 4.71
CA LEU A 106 -8.83 -9.75 3.46
C LEU A 106 -8.83 -10.72 2.28
N LYS A 107 -8.63 -12.02 2.52
CA LYS A 107 -8.57 -13.04 1.47
C LYS A 107 -9.81 -13.01 0.55
N ALA A 108 -10.99 -12.76 1.13
CA ALA A 108 -12.25 -12.68 0.38
C ALA A 108 -12.57 -11.27 -0.15
N LYS A 109 -12.12 -10.22 0.56
CA LYS A 109 -12.51 -8.83 0.29
C LYS A 109 -11.52 -8.08 -0.60
N ASP A 110 -10.23 -8.24 -0.33
CA ASP A 110 -9.17 -7.50 -1.01
C ASP A 110 -7.91 -8.38 -1.17
N LYS A 111 -7.81 -9.00 -2.35
CA LYS A 111 -6.69 -9.88 -2.70
C LYS A 111 -5.34 -9.16 -2.71
N LYS A 112 -5.29 -7.84 -2.91
CA LYS A 112 -4.03 -7.07 -2.91
C LYS A 112 -3.42 -7.03 -1.50
N TYR A 113 -4.24 -6.75 -0.49
CA TYR A 113 -3.78 -6.72 0.91
C TYR A 113 -3.46 -8.12 1.42
N ALA A 114 -4.29 -9.11 1.10
CA ALA A 114 -4.02 -10.50 1.45
C ALA A 114 -2.70 -11.01 0.84
N ARG A 115 -2.42 -10.64 -0.41
CA ARG A 115 -1.17 -10.98 -1.10
C ARG A 115 0.05 -10.37 -0.40
N PHE A 116 -0.02 -9.10 -0.02
CA PHE A 116 1.11 -8.45 0.66
C PHE A 116 1.46 -9.09 2.01
N ILE A 117 0.46 -9.61 2.75
CA ILE A 117 0.73 -10.40 3.96
C ILE A 117 1.56 -11.63 3.60
N LEU A 118 1.13 -12.41 2.60
CA LEU A 118 1.83 -13.64 2.19
C LEU A 118 3.26 -13.36 1.72
N GLU A 119 3.46 -12.33 0.90
CA GLU A 119 4.78 -11.91 0.43
C GLU A 119 5.68 -11.48 1.60
N SER A 120 5.13 -10.72 2.56
CA SER A 120 5.86 -10.29 3.75
C SER A 120 6.28 -11.47 4.64
N LEU A 121 5.49 -12.54 4.67
CA LEU A 121 5.79 -13.79 5.38
C LEU A 121 6.67 -14.76 4.57
N LYS A 122 7.21 -14.32 3.42
CA LYS A 122 8.09 -15.11 2.55
C LYS A 122 7.44 -16.40 2.05
N VAL A 123 6.13 -16.36 1.78
CA VAL A 123 5.43 -17.42 1.05
C VAL A 123 5.82 -17.33 -0.42
N ASP A 124 6.09 -18.46 -1.07
CA ASP A 124 6.48 -18.48 -2.47
C ASP A 124 5.32 -18.14 -3.42
N GLU A 125 5.64 -17.63 -4.60
CA GLU A 125 4.64 -17.17 -5.58
C GLU A 125 3.64 -18.25 -6.00
N GLN A 126 4.09 -19.50 -6.13
CA GLN A 126 3.20 -20.59 -6.55
C GLN A 126 2.16 -20.89 -5.47
N SER A 127 2.58 -20.88 -4.20
CA SER A 127 1.69 -21.02 -3.05
C SER A 127 0.72 -19.84 -2.94
N ILE A 128 1.19 -18.60 -3.13
CA ILE A 128 0.32 -17.40 -3.14
C ILE A 128 -0.78 -17.54 -4.17
N GLN A 129 -0.43 -17.93 -5.41
CA GLN A 129 -1.41 -18.09 -6.48
C GLN A 129 -2.45 -19.16 -6.14
N LYS A 130 -2.04 -20.28 -5.52
CA LYS A 130 -2.98 -21.33 -5.08
C LYS A 130 -3.90 -20.86 -3.96
N ILE A 131 -3.38 -20.10 -3.00
CA ILE A 131 -4.12 -19.63 -1.84
C ILE A 131 -5.14 -18.55 -2.22
N LEU A 132 -4.75 -17.64 -3.14
CA LEU A 132 -5.57 -16.48 -3.55
C LEU A 132 -6.37 -16.72 -4.83
N LYS A 133 -6.35 -17.93 -5.41
CA LYS A 133 -7.21 -18.30 -6.53
C LYS A 133 -8.68 -18.18 -6.11
#